data_AF-A0A2G9TSM3-F1
#
_entry.id   AF-A0A2G9TSM3-F1
#
_cell.length_a   1.000
_cell.length_b   1.000
_cell.length_c   1.000
_cell.angle_alpha   90.00
_cell.angle_beta   90.00
_cell.angle_gamma   90.00
#
_symmetry.space_group_name_H-M   'P 1'
#
loop_
_entity.id
_entity.type
_entity.pdbx_description
1 polymer ?
#
loop_
_entity_poly.entity_id
_entity_poly.type
_entity_poly.pdbx_seq_one_letter_code
_entity_poly.pdbx_strand_id
1 'polypeptide(L)'
;MTTLLLDFLPIRCDACSGTFCLSHFTYEGHGCKNAYKKNVQVPTCPLCDKPVPTPKGVSPDVQVDEHIQNNCAQGPKKRIFANRCTVKGCKKKELVPITCPSCHQNYCLGHRHEKDHNCEQARGNPALSKAAAAAFTRNQGGQNCASQARNTQISEDEALARALAESLDEVSISPEERDRRLAEQLQAQEYGLVVTYDVCKLFTCDV
;
A
#
# COMPACT_ATOMS: atom_id res chain seq x y z
N MET A 1 -6.57 5.24 -39.85
CA MET A 1 -5.17 4.86 -39.60
C MET A 1 -5.00 4.75 -38.09
N THR A 2 -5.28 3.57 -37.53
CA THR A 2 -5.23 3.31 -36.09
C THR A 2 -3.79 3.36 -35.62
N THR A 3 -3.45 4.33 -34.78
CA THR A 3 -2.15 4.43 -34.12
C THR A 3 -2.01 3.25 -33.16
N LEU A 4 -1.33 2.19 -33.61
CA LEU A 4 -0.82 1.13 -32.75
C LEU A 4 0.28 1.76 -31.89
N LEU A 5 -0.11 2.25 -30.72
CA LEU A 5 0.82 2.47 -29.63
C LEU A 5 1.32 1.08 -29.22
N LEU A 6 2.40 0.60 -29.82
CA LEU A 6 3.05 -0.61 -29.33
C LEU A 6 3.58 -0.32 -27.93
N ASP A 7 3.13 -1.13 -26.98
CA ASP A 7 3.48 -1.16 -25.56
C ASP A 7 4.98 -1.40 -25.32
N PHE A 8 5.82 -0.45 -25.71
CA PHE A 8 7.23 -0.45 -25.35
C PHE A 8 7.36 0.22 -23.98
N LEU A 9 7.01 -0.51 -22.92
CA LEU A 9 7.58 -0.26 -21.61
C LEU A 9 8.99 -0.88 -21.62
N PRO A 10 10.06 -0.09 -21.70
CA PRO A 10 11.42 -0.63 -21.79
C PRO A 10 11.81 -1.31 -20.48
N ILE A 11 11.99 -2.63 -20.51
CA ILE A 11 12.40 -3.44 -19.36
C ILE A 11 13.89 -3.75 -19.51
N ARG A 12 14.66 -3.50 -18.44
CA ARG A 12 16.10 -3.83 -18.40
C ARG A 12 16.31 -5.24 -17.87
N CYS A 13 17.03 -6.07 -18.62
CA CYS A 13 17.47 -7.39 -18.17
C CYS A 13 18.51 -7.23 -17.05
N ASP A 14 18.29 -7.88 -15.91
CA ASP A 14 19.18 -7.85 -14.74
C ASP A 14 20.49 -8.65 -14.92
N ALA A 15 20.59 -9.46 -15.97
CA ALA A 15 21.77 -10.28 -16.27
C ALA A 15 22.69 -9.66 -17.34
N CYS A 16 22.14 -9.12 -18.43
CA CYS A 16 22.91 -8.53 -19.53
C CYS A 16 22.75 -7.01 -19.66
N SER A 17 21.93 -6.37 -18.84
CA SER A 17 21.60 -4.93 -18.87
C SER A 17 20.98 -4.40 -20.18
N GLY A 18 20.65 -5.28 -21.13
CA GLY A 18 19.94 -4.90 -22.36
C GLY A 18 18.49 -4.52 -22.09
N THR A 19 17.94 -3.64 -22.93
CA THR A 19 16.53 -3.22 -22.89
C THR A 19 15.70 -4.01 -23.89
N PHE A 20 14.58 -4.58 -23.41
CA PHE A 20 13.68 -5.41 -24.20
C PHE A 20 12.22 -4.98 -23.95
N CYS A 21 11.33 -5.34 -24.88
CA CYS A 21 9.89 -5.19 -24.69
C CYS A 21 9.33 -6.32 -23.82
N LEU A 22 8.06 -6.19 -23.42
CA LEU A 22 7.38 -7.18 -22.58
C LEU A 22 7.45 -8.61 -23.14
N SER A 23 7.34 -8.78 -24.46
CA SER A 23 7.40 -10.09 -25.13
C SER A 23 8.80 -10.70 -25.23
N HIS A 24 9.86 -9.90 -25.08
CA HIS A 24 11.25 -10.35 -25.27
C HIS A 24 12.12 -10.20 -23.99
N PHE A 25 11.52 -9.85 -22.85
CA PHE A 25 12.25 -9.61 -21.60
C PHE A 25 12.80 -10.89 -20.97
N THR A 26 12.17 -12.05 -21.22
CA THR A 26 12.62 -13.34 -20.67
C THR A 26 14.03 -13.68 -21.17
N TYR A 27 14.84 -14.35 -20.34
CA TYR A 27 16.22 -14.67 -20.71
C TYR A 27 16.32 -15.51 -22.00
N GLU A 28 15.36 -16.40 -22.23
CA GLU A 28 15.28 -17.24 -23.43
C GLU A 28 14.87 -16.42 -24.65
N GLY A 29 13.90 -15.51 -24.50
CA GLY A 29 13.36 -14.69 -25.59
C GLY A 29 14.39 -13.80 -26.28
N HIS A 30 15.42 -13.36 -25.56
CA HIS A 30 16.53 -12.57 -26.13
C HIS A 30 17.88 -13.29 -26.15
N GLY A 31 17.93 -14.60 -25.87
CA GLY A 31 19.17 -15.37 -25.88
C GLY A 31 20.24 -14.80 -24.94
N CYS A 32 19.85 -14.53 -23.69
CA CYS A 32 20.72 -13.85 -22.72
C CYS A 32 22.01 -14.64 -22.46
N LYS A 33 23.15 -14.09 -22.88
CA LYS A 33 24.48 -14.70 -22.64
C LYS A 33 24.78 -14.91 -21.16
N ASN A 34 24.19 -14.11 -20.27
CA ASN A 34 24.40 -14.16 -18.82
C ASN A 34 23.23 -14.82 -18.06
N ALA A 35 22.29 -15.49 -18.75
CA ALA A 35 21.14 -16.14 -18.11
C ALA A 35 21.55 -17.04 -16.94
N TYR A 36 22.64 -17.80 -17.11
CA TYR A 36 23.16 -18.74 -16.11
C TYR A 36 23.50 -18.13 -14.75
N LYS A 37 23.74 -16.81 -14.68
CA LYS A 37 24.07 -16.12 -13.43
C LYS A 37 22.84 -15.79 -12.57
N LYS A 38 21.67 -15.69 -13.20
CA LYS A 38 20.44 -15.16 -12.56
C LYS A 38 19.26 -16.12 -12.63
N ASN A 39 19.26 -17.04 -13.59
CA ASN A 39 18.24 -18.06 -13.75
C ASN A 39 18.45 -19.18 -12.72
N VAL A 40 17.96 -18.97 -11.50
CA VAL A 40 18.02 -19.95 -10.41
C VAL A 40 16.92 -20.97 -10.61
N GLN A 41 17.29 -22.12 -11.18
CA GLN A 41 16.41 -23.29 -11.30
C GLN A 41 16.58 -24.18 -10.07
N VAL A 42 15.46 -24.68 -9.54
CA VAL A 42 15.46 -25.63 -8.42
C VAL A 42 15.25 -27.04 -8.98
N PRO A 43 16.30 -27.84 -9.17
CA PRO A 43 16.18 -29.20 -9.69
C PRO A 43 15.51 -30.10 -8.65
N THR A 44 14.74 -31.08 -9.11
CA THR A 44 14.20 -32.17 -8.29
C THR A 44 15.17 -33.35 -8.28
N CYS A 45 15.39 -33.96 -7.11
CA CYS A 45 16.21 -35.17 -7.00
C CYS A 45 15.45 -36.39 -7.57
N PRO A 46 16.05 -37.20 -8.46
CA PRO A 46 15.39 -38.37 -9.05
C PRO A 46 15.23 -39.56 -8.09
N LEU A 47 15.89 -39.55 -6.93
CA LEU A 47 15.82 -40.64 -5.94
C LEU A 47 14.78 -40.40 -4.85
N CYS A 48 14.46 -39.14 -4.56
CA CYS A 48 13.58 -38.79 -3.45
C CYS A 48 12.50 -37.76 -3.78
N ASP A 49 12.41 -37.34 -5.05
CA ASP A 49 11.45 -36.39 -5.63
C ASP A 49 11.33 -35.04 -4.90
N LYS A 50 12.29 -34.73 -4.03
CA LYS A 50 12.31 -33.47 -3.28
C LYS A 50 13.11 -32.41 -4.05
N PRO A 51 12.65 -31.14 -4.02
CA PRO A 51 13.40 -30.04 -4.60
C PRO A 51 14.73 -29.87 -3.85
N VAL A 52 15.82 -29.79 -4.59
CA VAL A 52 17.17 -29.59 -4.06
C VAL A 52 17.51 -28.10 -4.20
N PRO A 53 17.60 -27.33 -3.09
CA PRO A 53 17.92 -25.91 -3.17
C PRO A 53 19.37 -25.69 -3.62
N THR A 54 19.57 -25.08 -4.78
CA THR A 54 20.90 -24.76 -5.30
C THR A 54 21.35 -23.34 -4.89
N PRO A 55 22.48 -23.17 -4.19
CA PRO A 55 23.03 -21.86 -3.86
C PRO A 55 23.56 -21.15 -5.12
N LYS A 56 23.66 -19.82 -5.06
CA LYS A 56 24.13 -19.01 -6.19
C LYS A 56 25.58 -19.34 -6.54
N GLY A 57 25.86 -19.62 -7.81
CA GLY A 57 27.22 -19.88 -8.33
C GLY A 57 27.61 -21.36 -8.40
N VAL A 58 26.76 -22.27 -7.91
CA VAL A 58 26.93 -23.72 -8.07
C VAL A 58 25.98 -24.21 -9.16
N SER A 59 26.43 -25.13 -10.01
CA SER A 59 25.56 -25.73 -11.03
C SER A 59 24.52 -26.66 -10.37
N PRO A 60 23.29 -26.75 -10.93
CA PRO A 60 22.25 -27.65 -10.42
C PRO A 60 22.72 -29.10 -10.28
N ASP A 61 23.48 -29.60 -11.25
CA ASP A 61 23.94 -31.00 -11.29
C ASP A 61 24.85 -31.34 -10.12
N VAL A 62 25.84 -30.48 -9.83
CA VAL A 62 26.78 -30.69 -8.71
C VAL A 62 26.03 -30.69 -7.37
N GLN A 63 25.01 -29.85 -7.22
CA GLN A 63 24.22 -29.80 -5.99
C GLN A 63 23.35 -31.05 -5.81
N VAL A 64 22.78 -31.57 -6.90
CA VAL A 64 22.00 -32.81 -6.88
C VAL A 64 22.91 -34.00 -6.58
N ASP A 65 24.10 -34.04 -7.15
CA ASP A 65 25.11 -35.08 -6.87
C ASP A 65 25.52 -35.08 -5.38
N GLU A 66 25.81 -33.91 -4.82
CA GLU A 66 26.12 -33.78 -3.38
C GLU A 66 24.93 -34.23 -2.50
N HIS A 67 23.70 -33.89 -2.89
CA HIS A 67 22.50 -34.34 -2.19
C HIS A 67 22.34 -35.87 -2.23
N ILE A 68 22.60 -36.48 -3.37
CA ILE A 68 22.57 -37.94 -3.56
C ILE A 68 23.65 -38.60 -2.70
N GLN A 69 24.88 -38.08 -2.71
CA GLN A 69 26.00 -38.58 -1.91
C GLN A 69 25.71 -38.51 -0.40
N ASN A 70 24.92 -37.53 0.04
CA ASN A 70 24.45 -37.40 1.42
C ASN A 70 23.20 -38.24 1.73
N ASN A 71 22.91 -39.29 0.95
CA ASN A 71 21.74 -40.17 1.11
C ASN A 71 20.40 -39.40 1.17
N CYS A 72 20.27 -38.35 0.37
CA CYS A 72 19.10 -37.48 0.36
C CYS A 72 18.75 -36.88 1.74
N ALA A 73 19.74 -36.75 2.63
CA ALA A 73 19.54 -36.20 3.96
C ALA A 73 18.98 -34.76 3.87
N GLN A 74 17.88 -34.52 4.56
CA GLN A 74 17.30 -33.20 4.66
C GLN A 74 18.15 -32.39 5.64
N GLY A 75 18.74 -31.29 5.16
CA GLY A 75 19.41 -30.31 6.02
C GLY A 75 18.47 -29.79 7.12
N PRO A 76 19.02 -29.18 8.19
CA PRO A 76 18.23 -28.70 9.31
C PRO A 76 17.16 -27.69 8.85
N LYS A 77 15.88 -28.03 9.07
CA LYS A 77 14.75 -27.16 8.73
C LYS A 77 14.80 -25.90 9.58
N LYS A 78 15.09 -24.75 8.98
CA LYS A 78 14.97 -23.44 9.65
C LYS A 78 13.50 -23.19 10.01
N ARG A 79 13.24 -22.78 11.25
CA ARG A 79 11.87 -22.47 11.68
C ARG A 79 11.43 -21.14 11.05
N ILE A 80 10.50 -21.22 10.10
CA ILE A 80 9.96 -20.07 9.36
C ILE A 80 9.30 -19.05 10.31
N PHE A 81 8.59 -19.55 11.33
CA PHE A 81 7.95 -18.73 12.37
C PHE A 81 8.75 -18.79 13.67
N ALA A 82 9.70 -17.87 13.80
CA ALA A 82 10.57 -17.78 14.97
C ALA A 82 10.06 -16.76 16.01
N ASN A 83 9.44 -15.67 15.57
CA ASN A 83 9.17 -14.50 16.42
C ASN A 83 7.88 -14.68 17.20
N ARG A 84 8.00 -15.02 18.49
CA ARG A 84 6.85 -15.26 19.38
C ARG A 84 6.39 -13.96 20.03
N CYS A 85 5.07 -13.76 20.07
CA CYS A 85 4.46 -12.68 20.82
C CYS A 85 4.68 -12.80 22.35
N THR A 86 5.09 -11.70 22.98
CA THR A 86 5.33 -11.61 24.43
C THR A 86 4.05 -11.46 25.27
N VAL A 87 2.90 -11.10 24.66
CA VAL A 87 1.62 -10.98 25.39
C VAL A 87 1.22 -12.31 26.01
N LYS A 88 0.92 -12.29 27.31
CA LYS A 88 0.47 -13.47 28.06
C LYS A 88 -0.80 -14.04 27.42
N GLY A 89 -0.78 -15.35 27.13
CA GLY A 89 -1.90 -16.04 26.46
C GLY A 89 -1.84 -16.01 24.92
N CYS A 90 -0.98 -15.20 24.30
CA CYS A 90 -0.81 -15.21 22.85
C CYS A 90 0.16 -16.31 22.40
N LYS A 91 -0.29 -17.18 21.49
CA LYS A 91 0.51 -18.27 20.91
C LYS A 91 0.99 -17.97 19.48
N LYS A 92 0.65 -16.81 18.93
CA LYS A 92 0.98 -16.41 17.56
C LYS A 92 2.49 -16.20 17.41
N LYS A 93 3.02 -16.65 16.26
CA LYS A 93 4.42 -16.47 15.87
C LYS A 93 4.45 -15.88 14.47
N GLU A 94 5.22 -14.82 14.28
CA GLU A 94 5.33 -14.11 13.01
C GLU A 94 6.64 -14.45 12.29
N LEU A 95 6.65 -14.30 10.96
CA LEU A 95 7.85 -14.49 10.14
C LEU A 95 8.89 -13.38 10.39
N VAL A 96 8.41 -12.17 10.60
CA VAL A 96 9.23 -10.96 10.80
C VAL A 96 9.11 -10.51 12.26
N PRO A 97 10.20 -10.07 12.90
CA PRO A 97 10.11 -9.50 14.23
C PRO A 97 9.33 -8.18 14.21
N ILE A 98 8.22 -8.12 14.94
CA ILE A 98 7.48 -6.89 15.18
C ILE A 98 7.85 -6.39 16.57
N THR A 99 8.80 -5.47 16.65
CA THR A 99 9.22 -4.85 17.90
C THR A 99 8.40 -3.59 18.19
N CYS A 100 7.94 -3.44 19.41
CA CYS A 100 7.31 -2.19 19.85
C CYS A 100 8.37 -1.07 19.91
N PRO A 101 8.09 0.15 19.40
CA PRO A 101 9.05 1.27 19.50
C PRO A 101 9.25 1.75 20.93
N SER A 102 8.25 1.58 21.81
CA SER A 102 8.28 2.05 23.19
C SER A 102 8.90 1.03 24.13
N CYS A 103 8.51 -0.25 24.06
CA CYS A 103 9.02 -1.29 24.95
C CYS A 103 10.05 -2.26 24.38
N HIS A 104 10.33 -2.17 23.08
CA HIS A 104 11.29 -3.01 22.36
C HIS A 104 11.06 -4.53 22.46
N GLN A 105 9.90 -4.94 22.98
CA GLN A 105 9.48 -6.35 23.02
C GLN A 105 8.81 -6.77 21.71
N ASN A 106 8.86 -8.08 21.44
CA ASN A 106 8.31 -8.68 20.22
C ASN A 106 6.83 -9.04 20.36
N TYR A 107 6.03 -8.70 19.35
CA TYR A 107 4.60 -8.96 19.33
C TYR A 107 4.13 -9.57 18.02
N CYS A 108 2.92 -10.10 17.99
CA CYS A 108 2.25 -10.50 16.75
C CYS A 108 1.59 -9.29 16.08
N LEU A 109 1.14 -9.42 14.82
CA LEU A 109 0.45 -8.32 14.12
C LEU A 109 -0.78 -7.82 14.88
N GLY A 110 -1.51 -8.71 15.56
CA GLY A 110 -2.67 -8.34 16.38
C GLY A 110 -2.34 -7.69 17.74
N HIS A 111 -1.07 -7.66 18.15
CA HIS A 111 -0.63 -7.02 19.39
C HIS A 111 0.49 -5.99 19.14
N ARG A 112 0.62 -5.51 17.89
CA ARG A 112 1.68 -4.58 17.48
C ARG A 112 1.56 -3.21 18.17
N HIS A 113 0.33 -2.74 18.36
CA HIS A 113 0.10 -1.42 18.96
C HIS A 113 0.23 -1.48 20.48
N GLU A 114 0.66 -0.36 21.07
CA GLU A 114 0.91 -0.22 22.51
C GLU A 114 -0.31 -0.54 23.37
N LYS A 115 -1.51 -0.26 22.85
CA LYS A 115 -2.79 -0.54 23.51
C LYS A 115 -3.10 -2.04 23.56
N ASP A 116 -2.64 -2.80 22.57
CA ASP A 116 -2.99 -4.22 22.39
C ASP A 116 -2.07 -5.15 23.20
N HIS A 117 -0.90 -4.68 23.63
CA HIS A 117 0.04 -5.46 24.44
C HIS A 117 0.33 -4.87 25.82
N ASN A 118 -0.49 -3.91 26.26
CA ASN A 118 -0.36 -3.30 27.57
C ASN A 118 1.07 -2.77 27.84
N CYS A 119 1.55 -1.95 26.91
CA CYS A 119 2.93 -1.45 26.87
C CYS A 119 3.38 -0.80 28.18
N GLU A 120 4.50 -1.25 28.73
CA GLU A 120 5.05 -0.74 30.00
C GLU A 120 5.46 0.75 29.88
N GLN A 121 6.12 1.17 28.79
CA GLN A 121 6.48 2.58 28.57
C GLN A 121 5.28 3.47 28.19
N ALA A 122 4.25 2.96 27.50
CA ALA A 122 3.08 3.79 27.16
C ALA A 122 2.25 4.17 28.41
N ARG A 123 2.34 3.37 29.47
CA ARG A 123 1.78 3.69 30.79
C ARG A 123 2.59 4.76 31.54
N GLY A 124 3.77 5.11 31.04
CA GLY A 124 4.66 6.13 31.59
C GLY A 124 4.46 7.53 31.00
N ASN A 125 3.56 7.71 30.03
CA ASN A 125 3.15 9.07 29.65
C ASN A 125 2.39 9.66 30.83
N PRO A 126 2.83 10.79 31.42
CA PRO A 126 2.18 11.32 32.60
C PRO A 126 0.72 11.59 32.23
N ALA A 127 -0.20 10.96 32.97
CA ALA A 127 -1.58 11.38 33.00
C ALA A 127 -1.57 12.91 33.05
N LEU A 128 -2.18 13.55 32.04
CA LEU A 128 -2.28 14.99 31.91
C LEU A 128 -2.43 15.58 33.31
N SER A 129 -1.40 16.30 33.78
CA SER A 129 -1.33 16.71 35.17
C SER A 129 -2.65 17.38 35.55
N LYS A 130 -3.11 17.27 36.81
CA LYS A 130 -4.36 17.96 37.23
C LYS A 130 -4.36 19.44 36.81
N ALA A 131 -3.18 20.06 36.76
CA ALA A 131 -2.96 21.41 36.24
C ALA A 131 -3.21 21.54 34.72
N ALA A 132 -2.74 20.59 33.91
CA ALA A 132 -2.98 20.57 32.46
C ALA A 132 -4.43 20.20 32.11
N ALA A 133 -5.06 19.26 32.85
CA ALA A 133 -6.50 18.97 32.71
C ALA A 133 -7.36 20.20 33.08
N ALA A 134 -6.96 20.96 34.11
CA ALA A 134 -7.60 22.22 34.49
C ALA A 134 -7.34 23.37 33.50
N ALA A 135 -6.30 23.30 32.66
CA ALA A 135 -6.08 24.28 31.58
C ALA A 135 -7.03 24.03 30.41
N PHE A 136 -7.32 22.76 30.08
CA PHE A 136 -8.29 22.40 29.04
C PHE A 136 -9.73 22.76 29.41
N THR A 137 -10.15 22.61 30.67
CA THR A 137 -11.50 23.04 31.11
C THR A 137 -11.66 24.56 31.17
N ARG A 138 -10.58 25.31 31.42
CA ARG A 138 -10.58 26.78 31.35
C ARG A 138 -10.77 27.33 29.95
N ASN A 139 -10.37 26.59 28.91
CA ASN A 139 -10.49 27.04 27.52
C ASN A 139 -11.90 26.85 26.93
N GLN A 140 -12.82 26.19 27.64
CA GLN A 140 -14.23 26.03 27.23
C GLN A 140 -15.17 27.02 27.93
N GLY A 141 -14.66 27.86 28.83
CA GLY A 141 -15.43 28.88 29.56
C GLY A 141 -15.09 30.31 29.11
N GLY A 142 -15.69 30.75 28.01
CA GLY A 142 -16.12 32.13 27.76
C GLY A 142 -15.15 33.32 27.92
N GLN A 143 -14.94 34.00 26.79
CA GLN A 143 -14.87 35.47 26.65
C GLN A 143 -13.69 36.21 27.28
N ASN A 144 -12.67 36.49 26.45
CA ASN A 144 -11.79 37.64 26.63
C ASN A 144 -12.07 38.66 25.53
N CYS A 145 -12.32 39.93 25.91
CA CYS A 145 -12.59 41.07 25.03
C CYS A 145 -11.47 41.46 24.05
N ALA A 146 -10.39 40.67 23.98
CA ALA A 146 -9.30 40.84 23.02
C ALA A 146 -9.52 40.09 21.68
N SER A 147 -10.60 39.32 21.54
CA SER A 147 -10.92 38.55 20.33
C SER A 147 -11.59 39.38 19.22
N GLN A 148 -11.98 40.62 19.49
CA GLN A 148 -12.75 41.43 18.53
C GLN A 148 -11.91 42.02 17.38
N ALA A 149 -10.58 41.81 17.40
CA ALA A 149 -9.67 42.22 16.32
C ALA A 149 -9.23 41.07 15.37
N ARG A 150 -9.79 39.87 15.50
CA ARG A 150 -9.46 38.72 14.60
C ARG A 150 -10.61 38.27 13.72
N ASN A 151 -11.66 39.08 13.58
CA ASN A 151 -12.86 38.72 12.84
C ASN A 151 -12.83 39.13 11.35
N THR A 152 -11.72 38.86 10.65
CA THR A 152 -11.66 38.92 9.17
C THR A 152 -10.78 37.84 8.54
N GLN A 153 -10.30 36.84 9.28
CA GLN A 153 -9.48 35.77 8.70
C GLN A 153 -9.95 34.42 9.23
N ILE A 154 -10.85 33.79 8.47
CA ILE A 154 -11.04 32.33 8.48
C ILE A 154 -9.66 31.72 8.23
N SER A 155 -9.11 30.99 9.21
CA SER A 155 -7.80 30.37 9.03
C SER A 155 -7.88 29.30 7.94
N GLU A 156 -6.83 29.18 7.15
CA GLU A 156 -6.72 28.19 6.07
C GLU A 156 -7.02 26.77 6.57
N ASP A 157 -6.70 26.50 7.83
CA ASP A 157 -6.99 25.25 8.53
C ASP A 157 -8.50 24.98 8.68
N GLU A 158 -9.34 25.99 8.91
CA GLU A 158 -10.79 25.79 9.02
C GLU A 158 -11.45 25.63 7.64
N ALA A 159 -10.94 26.35 6.62
CA ALA A 159 -11.36 26.14 5.24
C ALA A 159 -10.99 24.73 4.75
N LEU A 160 -9.79 24.25 5.09
CA LEU A 160 -9.35 22.90 4.76
C LEU A 160 -10.14 21.83 5.52
N ALA A 161 -10.41 22.04 6.81
CA ALA A 161 -11.24 21.13 7.60
C ALA A 161 -12.66 21.00 7.03
N ARG A 162 -13.25 22.09 6.54
CA ARG A 162 -14.55 22.06 5.84
C ARG A 162 -14.48 21.33 4.50
N ALA A 163 -13.45 21.59 3.68
CA ALA A 163 -13.26 20.90 2.40
C ALA A 163 -13.06 19.38 2.57
N LEU A 164 -12.33 18.96 3.62
CA LEU A 164 -12.18 17.54 3.96
C LEU A 164 -13.48 16.92 4.46
N ALA A 165 -14.30 17.66 5.23
CA ALA A 165 -15.61 17.19 5.68
C ALA A 165 -16.58 16.99 4.50
N GLU A 166 -16.64 17.94 3.57
CA GLU A 166 -17.43 17.83 2.34
C GLU A 166 -16.98 16.64 1.48
N SER A 167 -15.67 16.37 1.42
CA SER A 167 -15.12 15.22 0.69
C SER A 167 -15.42 13.87 1.35
N LEU A 168 -15.63 13.83 2.67
CA LEU A 168 -15.94 12.60 3.41
C LEU A 168 -17.43 12.24 3.36
N ASP A 169 -18.31 13.24 3.22
CA ASP A 169 -19.73 13.00 3.02
C ASP A 169 -19.99 12.18 1.74
N GLU A 170 -19.18 12.36 0.69
CA GLU A 170 -19.25 11.57 -0.56
C GLU A 170 -18.96 10.05 -0.35
N VAL A 171 -18.25 9.67 0.71
CA VAL A 171 -17.88 8.27 1.00
C VAL A 171 -18.93 7.54 1.85
N SER A 172 -19.83 8.28 2.52
CA SER A 172 -20.80 7.71 3.47
C SER A 172 -22.25 7.66 2.95
N ILE A 173 -22.47 7.96 1.67
CA ILE A 173 -23.80 7.97 1.06
C ILE A 173 -24.17 6.55 0.57
N SER A 174 -25.38 6.10 0.91
CA SER A 174 -25.90 4.80 0.44
C SER A 174 -25.98 4.78 -1.09
N PRO A 175 -25.84 3.61 -1.74
CA PRO A 175 -25.89 3.51 -3.21
C PRO A 175 -27.14 4.18 -3.82
N GLU A 176 -28.30 4.05 -3.17
CA GLU A 176 -29.58 4.61 -3.61
C GLU A 176 -29.59 6.14 -3.64
N GLU A 177 -28.95 6.78 -2.66
CA GLU A 177 -28.91 8.24 -2.54
C GLU A 177 -27.92 8.86 -3.54
N ARG A 178 -26.86 8.12 -3.92
CA ARG A 178 -25.97 8.49 -5.02
C ARG A 178 -26.69 8.44 -6.37
N ASP A 179 -27.47 7.38 -6.61
CA ASP A 179 -28.24 7.22 -7.85
C ASP A 179 -29.31 8.30 -8.00
N ARG A 180 -29.96 8.69 -6.90
CA ARG A 180 -30.93 9.81 -6.90
C ARG A 180 -30.28 11.13 -7.32
N ARG A 181 -29.11 11.46 -6.76
CA ARG A 181 -28.37 12.69 -7.12
C ARG A 181 -27.93 12.69 -8.58
N LEU A 182 -27.46 11.56 -9.11
CA LEU A 182 -27.08 11.44 -10.53
C LEU A 182 -28.29 11.64 -11.45
N ALA A 183 -29.44 11.07 -11.10
CA ALA A 183 -30.67 11.23 -11.87
C ALA A 183 -31.13 12.69 -11.91
N GLU A 184 -31.12 13.40 -10.77
CA GLU A 184 -31.41 14.83 -10.70
C GLU A 184 -30.44 15.66 -11.57
N GLN A 185 -29.16 15.30 -11.57
CA GLN A 185 -28.13 16.00 -12.34
C GLN A 185 -28.30 15.82 -13.86
N LEU A 186 -28.63 14.59 -14.31
CA LEU A 186 -28.94 14.31 -15.70
C LEU A 186 -30.22 15.02 -16.15
N GLN A 187 -31.25 15.04 -15.31
CA GLN A 187 -32.50 15.74 -15.59
C GLN A 187 -32.28 17.25 -15.71
N ALA A 188 -31.41 17.84 -14.88
CA ALA A 188 -31.02 19.24 -15.00
C ALA A 188 -30.22 19.53 -16.28
N GLN A 189 -29.36 18.61 -16.73
CA GLN A 189 -28.65 18.76 -18.01
C GLN A 189 -29.61 18.66 -19.21
N GLU A 190 -30.60 17.78 -19.17
CA GLU A 190 -31.63 17.68 -20.22
C GLU A 190 -32.47 18.95 -20.32
N TYR A 191 -32.85 19.55 -19.18
CA TYR A 191 -33.59 20.83 -19.16
C TYR A 191 -32.71 22.05 -19.51
N GLY A 192 -31.39 21.97 -19.37
CA GLY A 192 -30.46 23.05 -19.72
C GLY A 192 -30.13 23.16 -21.21
N LEU A 193 -30.33 22.10 -22.00
CA LEU A 193 -30.10 22.08 -23.46
C LEU A 193 -31.24 22.72 -24.28
N VAL A 194 -32.39 23.03 -23.65
CA VAL A 194 -33.58 23.54 -24.36
C VAL A 194 -33.64 25.08 -24.46
N VAL A 195 -32.63 25.80 -23.96
CA VAL A 195 -32.66 27.29 -23.85
C VAL A 195 -31.59 28.01 -24.70
N THR A 196 -30.80 27.30 -25.52
CA THR A 196 -29.73 27.94 -26.31
C THR A 196 -29.78 27.69 -27.82
N TYR A 197 -30.87 27.14 -28.36
CA TYR A 197 -31.07 27.02 -29.81
C TYR A 197 -31.95 28.15 -30.37
N ASP A 198 -31.43 29.39 -30.38
CA ASP A 198 -32.02 30.45 -31.22
C ASP A 198 -31.02 31.55 -31.63
N VAL A 199 -29.79 31.15 -32.01
CA VAL A 199 -28.86 32.04 -32.72
C VAL A 199 -28.15 31.28 -33.85
N CYS A 200 -28.90 30.90 -34.89
CA CYS A 200 -28.31 30.55 -36.19
C CYS A 200 -29.27 30.93 -37.33
N LYS A 201 -29.28 32.22 -37.66
CA LYS A 201 -29.66 32.72 -38.99
C LYS A 201 -28.63 33.75 -39.40
N LEU A 202 -28.21 33.68 -40.68
CA LEU A 202 -27.18 34.48 -41.36
C LEU A 202 -25.77 33.87 -41.28
N PHE A 203 -25.43 32.97 -42.21
CA PHE A 203 -24.83 33.34 -43.48
C PHE A 203 -24.80 32.12 -44.41
N THR A 204 -25.26 32.34 -45.63
CA THR A 204 -25.51 31.35 -46.68
C THR A 204 -24.21 30.86 -47.33
N CYS A 205 -24.21 29.59 -47.72
CA CYS A 205 -23.26 29.01 -48.67
C CYS A 205 -23.52 29.57 -50.08
N ASP A 206 -22.47 29.95 -50.81
CA ASP A 206 -22.44 29.86 -52.27
C ASP A 206 -21.00 29.77 -52.80
N VAL A 207 -20.80 28.72 -53.63
CA VAL A 207 -19.77 28.37 -54.62
C VAL A 207 -18.32 28.16 -54.16
#